data_AF-A0A535Q4E8-F1
#
_entry.id   AF-A0A535Q4E8-F1
#
_cell.length_a   1.000
_cell.length_b   1.000
_cell.length_c   1.000
_cell.angle_alpha   90.00
_cell.angle_beta   90.00
_cell.angle_gamma   90.00
#
_symmetry.space_group_name_H-M   'P 1'
#
loop_
_entity.id
_entity.type
_entity.pdbx_description
1 polymer ?
#
loop_
_entity_poly.entity_id
_entity_poly.type
_entity_poly.pdbx_seq_one_letter_code
_entity_poly.pdbx_strand_id
1 'polypeptide(L)'
;MTVRRLEQRPTLGRLYAKAAITARGRHAESLPDTSYELPDLSIDRQNLASYADVCGFRQSDVLPPTYPHILGFPAAVTLMVDATFPFPLPGLVHVNNRIVQQRPLNAEERLTV
;
A
#
# COMPACT_ATOMS: atom_id res chain seq x y z
N MET A 1 11.51 5.55 -14.80
CA MET A 1 10.73 4.79 -13.81
C MET A 1 11.22 3.37 -13.73
N THR A 2 11.93 3.03 -12.66
CA THR A 2 12.39 1.66 -12.38
C THR A 2 11.34 0.91 -11.57
N VAL A 3 10.83 -0.20 -12.09
CA VAL A 3 9.87 -1.04 -11.36
C VAL A 3 10.61 -2.13 -10.59
N ARG A 4 10.38 -2.20 -9.27
CA ARG A 4 10.91 -3.23 -8.38
C ARG A 4 9.79 -4.18 -7.98
N ARG A 5 9.91 -5.45 -8.34
CA ARG A 5 8.93 -6.47 -7.97
C ARG A 5 9.19 -6.99 -6.56
N LEU A 6 8.14 -7.05 -5.77
CA LEU A 6 8.09 -7.68 -4.47
C LEU A 6 7.70 -9.14 -4.65
N GLU A 7 8.47 -10.06 -4.08
CA GLU A 7 8.17 -11.49 -4.15
C GLU A 7 7.04 -11.88 -3.18
N GLN A 8 6.84 -11.11 -2.13
CA GLN A 8 5.85 -11.33 -1.10
C GLN A 8 5.36 -10.02 -0.53
N ARG A 9 4.15 -10.03 0.05
CA ARG A 9 3.57 -8.86 0.71
C ARG A 9 4.46 -8.45 1.91
N PRO A 10 5.01 -7.22 1.92
CA PRO A 10 5.79 -6.75 3.05
C PRO A 10 4.96 -6.69 4.33
N THR A 11 5.56 -7.09 5.46
CA THR A 11 4.93 -6.97 6.76
C THR A 11 5.00 -5.52 7.26
N LEU A 12 3.86 -4.86 7.43
CA LEU A 12 3.81 -3.46 7.89
C LEU A 12 4.56 -3.22 9.21
N GLY A 13 4.49 -4.15 10.17
CA GLY A 13 5.22 -4.02 11.43
C GLY A 13 6.74 -3.90 11.25
N ARG A 14 7.32 -4.68 10.33
CA ARG A 14 8.76 -4.57 9.98
C ARG A 14 9.06 -3.24 9.29
N LEU A 15 8.17 -2.80 8.41
CA LEU A 15 8.33 -1.51 7.71
C LEU A 15 8.25 -0.32 8.67
N TYR A 16 7.34 -0.33 9.65
CA TYR A 16 7.27 0.71 10.66
C TYR A 16 8.48 0.71 11.61
N ALA A 17 8.99 -0.46 11.98
CA ALA A 17 10.25 -0.55 12.74
C ALA A 17 11.41 0.07 11.93
N LYS A 18 11.52 -0.26 10.65
CA LYS A 18 12.51 0.35 9.75
C LYS A 18 12.31 1.86 9.62
N ALA A 19 11.07 2.33 9.51
CA ALA A 19 10.75 3.75 9.45
C ALA A 19 11.23 4.51 10.68
N ALA A 20 11.03 3.96 11.89
CA ALA A 20 11.48 4.56 13.14
C ALA A 20 13.02 4.66 13.20
N ILE A 21 13.74 3.62 12.79
CA ILE A 21 15.21 3.57 12.80
C ILE A 21 15.81 4.55 11.78
N THR A 22 15.15 4.71 10.63
CA THR A 22 15.68 5.49 9.49
C THR A 22 15.09 6.90 9.37
N ALA A 23 14.38 7.39 10.39
CA ALA A 23 13.70 8.69 10.32
C ALA A 23 14.68 9.88 10.29
N ARG A 24 15.88 9.75 10.84
CA ARG A 24 16.87 10.84 10.89
C ARG A 24 17.68 10.92 9.59
N GLY A 25 18.03 12.13 9.18
CA GLY A 25 18.93 12.35 8.04
C GLY A 25 18.28 12.19 6.66
N ARG A 26 16.95 12.20 6.56
CA ARG A 26 16.21 12.17 5.29
C ARG A 26 16.27 13.54 4.62
N HIS A 27 16.98 13.63 3.50
CA HIS A 27 17.27 14.91 2.80
C HIS A 27 17.31 14.78 1.27
N ALA A 28 16.62 13.81 0.67
CA ALA A 28 16.56 13.76 -0.80
C ALA A 28 15.79 14.98 -1.34
N GLU A 29 16.24 15.53 -2.47
CA GLU A 29 15.65 16.74 -3.06
C GLU A 29 14.35 16.47 -3.84
N SER A 30 14.17 15.23 -4.29
CA SER A 30 13.03 14.81 -5.10
C SER A 30 12.50 13.45 -4.67
N LEU A 31 11.28 13.13 -5.11
CA LEU A 31 10.77 11.77 -5.01
C LEU A 31 11.60 10.83 -5.91
N PRO A 32 11.80 9.58 -5.49
CA PRO A 32 12.49 8.59 -6.31
C PRO A 32 11.65 8.22 -7.54
N ASP A 33 12.32 8.01 -8.68
CA ASP A 33 11.73 7.48 -9.91
C ASP A 33 11.65 5.94 -9.86
N THR A 34 11.16 5.40 -8.74
CA THR A 34 11.04 3.97 -8.46
C THR A 34 9.61 3.64 -8.05
N SER A 35 9.08 2.54 -8.58
CA SER A 35 7.83 1.94 -8.10
C SER A 35 8.08 0.55 -7.53
N TYR A 36 7.21 0.14 -6.62
CA TYR A 36 7.16 -1.21 -6.09
C TYR A 36 5.88 -1.87 -6.55
N GLU A 37 5.98 -3.10 -7.02
CA GLU A 37 4.85 -3.87 -7.56
C GLU A 37 4.80 -5.24 -6.88
N LEU A 38 3.62 -5.66 -6.44
CA LEU A 38 3.33 -7.01 -5.98
C LEU A 38 2.37 -7.67 -6.98
N PRO A 39 2.87 -8.54 -7.87
CA PRO A 39 2.03 -9.21 -8.84
C PRO A 39 1.27 -10.39 -8.21
N ASP A 40 0.23 -10.83 -8.90
CA ASP A 40 -0.51 -12.08 -8.63
C ASP A 40 -1.09 -12.19 -7.21
N LEU A 41 -1.46 -11.06 -6.62
CA LEU A 41 -2.03 -11.00 -5.27
C LEU A 41 -3.44 -11.59 -5.26
N SER A 42 -3.64 -12.66 -4.50
CA SER A 42 -4.96 -13.17 -4.17
C SER A 42 -5.59 -12.38 -3.03
N ILE A 43 -6.92 -12.24 -3.07
CA ILE A 43 -7.67 -11.55 -2.02
C ILE A 43 -7.94 -12.51 -0.86
N ASP A 44 -7.42 -12.16 0.31
CA ASP A 44 -7.84 -12.79 1.56
C ASP A 44 -9.27 -12.34 1.90
N ARG A 45 -10.22 -13.28 1.77
CA ARG A 45 -11.64 -13.05 2.03
C ARG A 45 -11.94 -12.73 3.49
N GLN A 46 -11.15 -13.24 4.44
CA GLN A 46 -11.30 -12.92 5.85
C GLN A 46 -10.83 -11.49 6.14
N ASN A 47 -9.73 -11.07 5.50
CA ASN A 47 -9.28 -9.68 5.59
C ASN A 47 -10.26 -8.72 4.93
N LEU A 48 -10.81 -9.07 3.76
CA LEU A 48 -11.84 -8.28 3.07
C LEU A 48 -13.08 -8.13 3.95
N ALA A 49 -13.56 -9.21 4.57
CA ALA A 49 -14.73 -9.16 5.43
C ALA A 49 -14.50 -8.29 6.68
N SER A 50 -13.33 -8.45 7.32
CA SER A 50 -12.93 -7.61 8.46
C SER A 50 -12.84 -6.13 8.07
N TYR A 51 -12.29 -5.83 6.90
CA TYR A 51 -12.20 -4.47 6.38
C TYR A 51 -13.59 -3.87 6.11
N ALA A 52 -14.48 -4.63 5.48
CA ALA A 52 -15.83 -4.18 5.20
C ALA A 52 -16.58 -3.86 6.49
N ASP A 53 -16.46 -4.69 7.53
CA ASP A 53 -17.08 -4.47 8.83
C ASP A 53 -16.57 -3.18 9.51
N VAL A 54 -15.25 -3.03 9.62
CA VAL A 54 -14.62 -1.84 10.23
C VAL A 54 -14.98 -0.54 9.50
N CYS A 55 -15.10 -0.59 8.17
CA CYS A 55 -15.42 0.59 7.36
C CYS A 55 -16.93 0.79 7.11
N GLY A 56 -17.80 -0.11 7.59
CA GLY A 56 -19.25 -0.03 7.37
C GLY A 56 -19.70 -0.33 5.93
N PHE A 57 -18.90 -1.07 5.15
CA PHE A 57 -19.31 -1.56 3.84
C PHE A 57 -20.14 -2.84 3.96
N ARG A 58 -21.00 -3.08 2.98
CA ARG A 58 -21.72 -4.35 2.84
C ARG A 58 -20.73 -5.50 2.58
N GLN A 59 -20.94 -6.61 3.26
CA GLN A 59 -20.27 -7.88 2.97
C GLN A 59 -20.65 -8.39 1.56
N SER A 60 -19.65 -8.56 0.72
CA SER A 60 -19.80 -8.81 -0.72
C SER A 60 -18.49 -9.34 -1.30
N ASP A 61 -18.57 -10.09 -2.40
CA ASP A 61 -17.41 -10.49 -3.18
C ASP A 61 -16.90 -9.36 -4.09
N VAL A 62 -17.66 -8.29 -4.25
CA VAL A 62 -17.19 -7.06 -4.89
C VAL A 62 -16.44 -6.22 -3.86
N LEU A 63 -15.16 -5.92 -4.15
CA LEU A 63 -14.29 -5.14 -3.28
C LEU A 63 -14.82 -3.72 -3.12
N PRO A 64 -14.81 -3.16 -1.89
CA PRO A 64 -14.99 -1.73 -1.70
C PRO A 64 -13.98 -0.94 -2.53
N PRO A 65 -14.36 0.21 -3.15
CA PRO A 65 -13.45 0.99 -4.00
C PRO A 65 -12.15 1.42 -3.31
N THR A 66 -12.17 1.51 -1.98
CA THR A 66 -11.05 1.89 -1.11
C THR A 66 -10.14 0.73 -0.74
N TYR A 67 -10.59 -0.53 -0.88
CA TYR A 67 -9.84 -1.71 -0.44
C TYR A 67 -8.53 -1.93 -1.24
N PRO A 68 -8.44 -1.67 -2.56
CA PRO A 68 -7.18 -1.76 -3.29
C PRO A 68 -6.06 -0.89 -2.70
N HIS A 69 -6.39 0.25 -2.10
CA HIS A 69 -5.41 1.07 -1.39
C HIS A 69 -4.77 0.30 -0.23
N ILE A 70 -5.54 -0.49 0.52
CA ILE A 70 -5.06 -1.31 1.65
C ILE A 70 -4.17 -2.46 1.17
N LEU A 71 -4.49 -3.03 0.00
CA LEU A 71 -3.68 -4.09 -0.62
C LEU A 71 -2.30 -3.56 -1.03
N GLY A 72 -2.25 -2.41 -1.72
CA GLY A 72 -1.01 -1.77 -2.20
C GLY A 72 -0.25 -0.98 -1.13
N PHE A 73 -0.86 -0.67 0.01
CA PHE A 73 -0.24 0.19 1.04
C PHE A 73 1.14 -0.31 1.51
N PRO A 74 1.40 -1.61 1.75
CA PRO A 74 2.74 -2.07 2.10
C PRO A 74 3.80 -1.80 1.03
N ALA A 75 3.44 -1.80 -0.26
CA ALA A 75 4.36 -1.42 -1.34
C ALA A 75 4.67 0.08 -1.29
N ALA A 76 3.65 0.91 -1.06
CA ALA A 76 3.84 2.35 -0.84
C ALA A 76 4.73 2.65 0.37
N VAL A 77 4.52 1.97 1.51
CA VAL A 77 5.37 2.15 2.69
C VAL A 77 6.80 1.65 2.42
N THR A 78 6.98 0.60 1.62
CA THR A 78 8.31 0.13 1.19
C THR A 78 9.07 1.23 0.45
N LEU A 79 8.40 1.95 -0.46
CA LEU A 79 8.96 3.14 -1.11
C LEU A 79 9.31 4.22 -0.08
N MET A 80 8.39 4.53 0.84
CA MET A 80 8.58 5.60 1.83
C MET A 80 9.74 5.35 2.81
N VAL A 81 10.11 4.08 3.04
CA VAL A 81 11.26 3.72 3.90
C VAL A 81 12.54 3.45 3.12
N ASP A 82 12.52 3.45 1.79
CA ASP A 82 13.72 3.40 0.95
C ASP A 82 14.57 4.65 1.18
N ALA A 83 15.91 4.52 1.23
CA ALA A 83 16.83 5.61 1.56
C ALA A 83 16.71 6.83 0.63
N THR A 84 16.23 6.62 -0.59
CA THR A 84 16.03 7.67 -1.60
C THR A 84 14.73 8.47 -1.39
N PHE A 85 13.83 8.04 -0.51
CA PHE A 85 12.61 8.78 -0.19
C PHE A 85 12.92 10.01 0.68
N PRO A 86 12.41 11.20 0.33
CA PRO A 86 12.88 12.48 0.88
C PRO A 86 12.37 12.79 2.29
N PHE A 87 11.28 12.16 2.72
CA PHE A 87 10.63 12.50 3.98
C PHE A 87 10.73 11.36 5.01
N PRO A 88 10.88 11.68 6.31
CA PRO A 88 10.69 10.68 7.35
C PRO A 88 9.22 10.24 7.38
N LEU A 89 8.95 8.93 7.39
CA LEU A 89 7.58 8.44 7.50
C LEU A 89 6.87 8.86 8.81
N PRO A 90 7.53 8.82 10.00
CA PRO A 90 6.93 9.35 11.21
C PRO A 90 6.63 10.85 11.09
N GLY A 91 5.36 11.23 11.31
CA GLY A 91 4.92 12.61 11.22
C GLY A 91 4.40 13.03 9.84
N LEU A 92 4.46 12.17 8.82
CA LEU A 92 3.80 12.46 7.55
C LEU A 92 2.28 12.54 7.72
N VAL A 93 1.70 13.54 7.04
CA VAL A 93 0.26 13.78 7.03
C VAL A 93 -0.26 13.46 5.64
N HIS A 94 -1.22 12.54 5.57
CA HIS A 94 -1.93 12.24 4.33
C HIS A 94 -3.00 13.31 4.10
N VAL A 95 -2.75 14.22 3.15
CA VAL A 95 -3.61 15.40 2.92
C VAL A 95 -4.77 15.15 1.96
N ASN A 96 -4.59 14.29 0.95
CA ASN A 96 -5.59 14.03 -0.09
C ASN A 96 -5.40 12.64 -0.69
N ASN A 97 -6.51 11.96 -0.99
CA ASN A 97 -6.55 10.71 -1.72
C ASN A 97 -7.67 10.77 -2.77
N ARG A 98 -7.33 10.49 -4.03
CA ARG A 98 -8.31 10.41 -5.12
C ARG A 98 -8.35 8.99 -5.67
N ILE A 99 -9.51 8.36 -5.59
CA ILE A 99 -9.76 7.02 -6.13
C ILE A 99 -10.74 7.14 -7.28
N VAL A 100 -10.41 6.52 -8.41
CA VAL A 100 -11.31 6.36 -9.56
C VAL A 100 -11.45 4.88 -9.85
N GLN A 101 -12.66 4.35 -9.69
CA GLN A 101 -12.97 2.97 -10.01
C GLN A 101 -13.48 2.90 -11.45
N GLN A 102 -12.73 2.25 -12.34
CA GLN A 102 -13.11 2.07 -13.75
C GLN A 102 -14.08 0.90 -13.94
N ARG A 103 -13.96 -0.14 -13.11
CA ARG A 103 -14.86 -1.29 -13.06
C ARG A 103 -14.92 -1.86 -11.64
N PRO A 104 -15.98 -2.61 -11.29
CA PRO A 104 -15.97 -3.44 -10.09
C PRO A 104 -14.78 -4.42 -10.11
N LEU A 105 -14.21 -4.68 -8.92
CA LEU A 105 -13.21 -5.71 -8.70
C LEU A 105 -13.82 -6.80 -7.82
N ASN A 106 -13.61 -8.06 -8.16
CA ASN A 106 -14.12 -9.22 -7.42
C ASN A 106 -13.00 -9.91 -6.60
N ALA A 107 -13.37 -10.50 -5.46
CA ALA A 107 -12.47 -11.21 -4.55
C ALA A 107 -11.84 -12.47 -5.15
N GLU A 108 -12.36 -12.99 -6.25
CA GLU A 108 -11.76 -14.09 -7.01
C GLU A 108 -10.64 -13.65 -7.95
N GLU A 109 -10.53 -12.34 -8.22
CA GLU A 109 -9.51 -11.81 -9.10
C GLU A 109 -8.12 -11.86 -8.47
N ARG A 110 -7.12 -12.07 -9.33
CA ARG A 110 -5.72 -11.83 -8.97
C ARG A 110 -5.34 -10.43 -9.41
N LEU A 111 -4.81 -9.66 -8.47
CA LEU A 111 -4.47 -8.25 -8.69
C LEU A 111 -2.96 -8.05 -8.70
N THR A 112 -2.52 -7.06 -9.47
CA THR A 112 -1.20 -6.47 -9.33
C THR A 112 -1.37 -5.13 -8.61
N VAL A 113 -0.64 -4.92 -7.53
CA VAL A 113 -0.70 -3.69 -6.70
C VAL A 113 0.65 -3.05 -6.48
#